data_AF-A0A6J4FZY2-F1
#
_entry.id   AF-A0A6J4FZY2-F1
#
_cell.length_a   1.000
_cell.length_b   1.000
_cell.length_c   1.000
_cell.angle_alpha   90.00
_cell.angle_beta   90.00
_cell.angle_gamma   90.00
#
_symmetry.space_group_name_H-M   'P 1'
#
loop_
_entity.id
_entity.type
_entity.pdbx_description
1 polymer ?
#
loop_
_entity_poly.entity_id
_entity_poly.type
_entity_poly.pdbx_seq_one_letter_code
_entity_poly.pdbx_strand_id
1 'polypeptide(L)'
;MMLTPIDHAALAPLLPAFAGALDGVAAKVFARVTALVPDGDLMSLSTDAGHHAQAVELCRSFGFGILDVDPRSHWTWDGESVAIRMEPSVLIHEVAHYQCAAPDRRAVIDFGLGCGPESGRRDEADAVQSLFCPERDVEEALCSLLGILWEAELGQPAILAFLEQNWMEGGVSRHNLAHFKKIVRWLRKMDLIDDDGRPTRALRTEGDHTFFPRWFAE
;
A
#
# COMPACT_ATOMS: atom_id res chain seq x y z
N MET A 1 3.52 10.97 -8.96
CA MET A 1 3.69 10.61 -10.39
C MET A 1 2.29 10.65 -11.01
N MET A 2 2.02 11.52 -11.99
CA MET A 2 0.72 11.49 -12.69
C MET A 2 0.77 10.42 -13.77
N LEU A 3 -0.19 9.50 -13.71
CA LEU A 3 -0.23 8.28 -14.52
C LEU A 3 -1.06 8.50 -15.75
N THR A 4 -0.71 7.78 -16.82
CA THR A 4 -1.64 7.59 -17.92
C THR A 4 -2.71 6.64 -17.39
N PRO A 5 -3.95 7.09 -17.12
CA PRO A 5 -4.96 6.23 -16.54
C PRO A 5 -5.23 5.08 -17.52
N ILE A 6 -5.17 3.83 -17.03
CA ILE A 6 -5.72 2.71 -17.80
C ILE A 6 -7.23 2.94 -17.82
N ASP A 7 -7.78 3.31 -18.97
CA ASP A 7 -9.23 3.46 -19.09
C ASP A 7 -9.92 2.08 -18.91
N HIS A 8 -11.20 2.11 -18.51
CA HIS A 8 -11.97 0.88 -18.27
C HIS A 8 -12.01 -0.06 -19.49
N ALA A 9 -11.92 0.48 -20.71
CA ALA A 9 -11.94 -0.32 -21.94
C ALA A 9 -10.63 -1.07 -22.17
N ALA A 10 -9.50 -0.51 -21.74
CA ALA A 10 -8.19 -1.16 -21.71
C ALA A 10 -8.08 -2.16 -20.55
N LEU A 11 -8.75 -1.91 -19.42
CA LEU A 11 -8.74 -2.79 -18.25
C LEU A 11 -9.41 -4.14 -18.53
N ALA A 12 -10.60 -4.13 -19.13
CA ALA A 12 -11.42 -5.33 -19.34
C ALA A 12 -10.68 -6.51 -20.03
N PRO A 13 -9.93 -6.32 -21.12
CA PRO A 13 -9.15 -7.40 -21.74
C PRO A 13 -7.86 -7.73 -20.98
N LEU A 14 -7.32 -6.82 -20.18
CA LEU A 14 -6.08 -7.04 -19.42
C LEU A 14 -6.29 -7.93 -18.19
N LEU A 15 -7.44 -7.82 -17.51
CA LEU A 15 -7.72 -8.58 -16.29
C LEU A 15 -7.62 -10.11 -16.50
N PRO A 16 -8.28 -10.73 -17.51
CA PRO A 16 -8.18 -12.17 -17.72
C PRO A 16 -6.77 -12.62 -18.13
N ALA A 17 -6.06 -11.82 -18.91
CA ALA A 17 -4.70 -12.13 -19.35
C ALA A 17 -3.71 -12.12 -18.18
N PHE A 18 -3.82 -11.12 -17.29
CA PHE A 18 -3.00 -11.03 -16.10
C PHE A 18 -3.32 -12.17 -15.13
N ALA A 19 -4.60 -12.42 -14.85
CA ALA A 19 -5.05 -13.55 -14.02
C ALA A 19 -4.51 -14.90 -14.53
N GLY A 20 -4.59 -15.15 -15.85
CA GLY A 20 -4.13 -16.40 -16.46
C GLY A 20 -2.62 -16.62 -16.40
N ALA A 21 -1.83 -15.57 -16.12
CA ALA A 21 -0.37 -15.66 -15.97
C ALA A 21 0.09 -15.85 -14.50
N LEU A 22 -0.86 -15.81 -13.56
CA LEU A 22 -0.61 -15.97 -12.14
C LEU A 22 -0.99 -17.37 -11.65
N ASP A 23 -0.35 -17.78 -10.55
CA ASP A 23 -0.53 -19.06 -9.90
C ASP A 23 -0.40 -18.92 -8.37
N GLY A 24 -0.86 -19.94 -7.65
CA GLY A 24 -0.75 -20.01 -6.18
C GLY A 24 -1.34 -18.79 -5.47
N VAL A 25 -0.60 -18.27 -4.48
CA VAL A 25 -1.04 -17.11 -3.67
C VAL A 25 -1.13 -15.83 -4.51
N ALA A 26 -0.29 -15.66 -5.55
CA ALA A 26 -0.36 -14.49 -6.42
C ALA A 26 -1.69 -14.42 -7.18
N ALA A 27 -2.21 -15.56 -7.65
CA ALA A 27 -3.53 -15.62 -8.27
C ALA A 27 -4.65 -15.27 -7.28
N LYS A 28 -4.55 -15.73 -6.02
CA LYS A 28 -5.52 -15.40 -4.97
C LYS A 28 -5.51 -13.92 -4.60
N VAL A 29 -4.34 -13.32 -4.42
CA VAL A 29 -4.15 -11.88 -4.20
C VAL A 29 -4.80 -11.11 -5.33
N PHE A 30 -4.47 -11.41 -6.59
CA PHE A 30 -5.05 -10.71 -7.74
C PHE A 30 -6.57 -10.84 -7.79
N ALA A 31 -7.11 -12.05 -7.57
CA ALA A 31 -8.56 -12.28 -7.54
C ALA A 31 -9.27 -11.45 -6.46
N ARG A 32 -8.63 -11.19 -5.31
CA ARG A 32 -9.17 -10.33 -4.25
C ARG A 32 -9.21 -8.87 -4.66
N VAL A 33 -8.10 -8.38 -5.20
CA VAL A 33 -7.99 -7.00 -5.68
C VAL A 33 -9.06 -6.71 -6.74
N THR A 34 -9.30 -7.67 -7.63
CA THR A 34 -10.26 -7.52 -8.73
C THR A 34 -11.68 -7.98 -8.39
N ALA A 35 -11.98 -8.33 -7.13
CA ALA A 35 -13.28 -8.90 -6.76
C ALA A 35 -14.43 -7.88 -6.89
N LEU A 36 -14.13 -6.60 -6.66
CA LEU A 36 -15.05 -5.49 -6.79
C LEU A 36 -14.51 -4.50 -7.82
N VAL A 37 -15.07 -4.54 -9.03
CA VAL A 37 -14.80 -3.55 -10.09
C VAL A 37 -16.02 -2.64 -10.18
N PRO A 38 -15.92 -1.36 -9.78
CA PRO A 38 -17.06 -0.46 -9.81
C PRO A 38 -17.42 -0.05 -11.24
N ASP A 39 -18.72 0.07 -11.50
CA ASP A 39 -19.28 0.58 -12.78
C ASP A 39 -19.45 2.12 -12.79
N GLY A 40 -18.93 2.83 -11.77
CA GLY A 40 -19.22 4.25 -11.47
C GLY A 40 -18.04 5.23 -11.61
N ASP A 41 -18.30 6.49 -11.25
CA ASP A 41 -17.31 7.57 -11.24
C ASP A 41 -16.28 7.39 -10.12
N LEU A 42 -15.01 7.21 -10.50
CA LEU A 42 -13.86 7.00 -9.62
C LEU A 42 -13.74 8.07 -8.53
N MET A 43 -14.12 9.32 -8.84
CA MET A 43 -14.01 10.44 -7.90
C MET A 43 -15.00 10.38 -6.73
N SER A 44 -16.15 9.72 -6.94
CA SER A 44 -17.10 9.50 -5.85
C SER A 44 -16.61 8.45 -4.84
N LEU A 45 -15.76 7.52 -5.27
CA LEU A 45 -15.26 6.42 -4.45
C LEU A 45 -14.00 6.82 -3.65
N SER A 46 -13.18 7.72 -4.18
CA SER A 46 -11.98 8.23 -3.49
C SER A 46 -12.30 9.15 -2.31
N THR A 47 -13.53 9.67 -2.23
CA THR A 47 -13.99 10.59 -1.17
C THR A 47 -15.19 10.06 -0.39
N ASP A 48 -15.50 8.76 -0.50
CA ASP A 48 -16.63 8.16 0.20
C ASP A 48 -16.45 8.23 1.74
N ALA A 49 -17.43 8.83 2.42
CA ALA A 49 -17.37 9.04 3.86
C ALA A 49 -17.46 7.74 4.67
N GLY A 50 -18.10 6.69 4.13
CA GLY A 50 -18.16 5.37 4.74
C GLY A 50 -16.80 4.67 4.67
N HIS A 51 -16.17 4.68 3.50
CA HIS A 51 -14.81 4.17 3.30
C HIS A 51 -13.80 4.91 4.17
N HIS A 52 -13.93 6.23 4.27
CA HIS A 52 -13.11 7.05 5.16
C HIS A 52 -13.24 6.62 6.63
N ALA A 53 -14.47 6.49 7.12
CA ALA A 53 -14.72 6.05 8.49
C ALA A 53 -14.15 4.64 8.78
N GLN A 54 -14.25 3.72 7.81
CA GLN A 54 -13.64 2.39 7.91
C GLN A 54 -12.11 2.46 7.96
N ALA A 55 -11.49 3.30 7.13
CA ALA A 55 -10.04 3.49 7.11
C ALA A 55 -9.53 4.07 8.44
N VAL A 56 -10.22 5.08 8.98
CA VAL A 56 -9.91 5.63 10.32
C VAL A 56 -10.03 4.56 11.40
N GLU A 57 -11.05 3.70 11.33
CA GLU A 57 -11.21 2.61 12.30
C GLU A 57 -10.12 1.54 12.15
N LEU A 58 -9.67 1.27 10.92
CA LEU A 58 -8.51 0.43 10.68
C LEU A 58 -7.27 1.02 11.37
N CYS A 59 -6.97 2.30 11.18
CA CYS A 59 -5.86 2.98 11.86
C CYS A 59 -5.96 2.84 13.39
N ARG A 60 -7.14 3.11 13.98
CA ARG A 60 -7.36 2.93 15.43
C ARG A 60 -7.11 1.51 15.88
N SER A 61 -7.54 0.52 15.10
CA SER A 61 -7.35 -0.88 15.44
C SER A 61 -5.86 -1.30 15.47
N PHE A 62 -4.99 -0.58 14.76
CA PHE A 62 -3.53 -0.73 14.81
C PHE A 62 -2.86 0.15 15.89
N GLY A 63 -3.67 0.88 16.68
CA GLY A 63 -3.19 1.67 17.82
C GLY A 63 -2.79 3.10 17.48
N PHE A 64 -3.14 3.61 16.30
CA PHE A 64 -2.76 4.96 15.89
C PHE A 64 -3.57 5.99 16.69
N GLY A 65 -2.90 7.05 17.14
CA GLY A 65 -3.59 8.30 17.46
C GLY A 65 -4.22 8.89 16.20
N ILE A 66 -5.29 9.67 16.35
CA ILE A 66 -6.04 10.24 15.23
C ILE A 66 -6.04 11.77 15.35
N LEU A 67 -5.49 12.44 14.34
CA LEU A 67 -5.45 13.90 14.24
C LEU A 67 -6.38 14.38 13.13
N ASP A 68 -7.45 15.09 13.50
CA ASP A 68 -8.37 15.72 12.53
C ASP A 68 -7.77 17.03 11.97
N VAL A 69 -6.70 16.88 11.20
CA VAL A 69 -5.95 17.97 10.55
C VAL A 69 -5.64 17.63 9.10
N ASP A 70 -5.36 18.67 8.31
CA ASP A 70 -4.85 18.53 6.94
C ASP A 70 -3.36 18.11 6.99
N PRO A 71 -2.95 17.01 6.33
CA PRO A 71 -1.55 16.57 6.30
C PRO A 71 -0.61 17.63 5.70
N ARG A 72 -1.09 18.54 4.85
CA ARG A 72 -0.29 19.66 4.32
C ARG A 72 0.05 20.72 5.36
N SER A 73 -0.67 20.74 6.47
CA SER A 73 -0.34 21.55 7.64
C SER A 73 0.50 20.77 8.67
N HIS A 74 0.74 19.48 8.41
CA HIS A 74 1.33 18.52 9.33
C HIS A 74 2.23 17.51 8.57
N TRP A 75 2.30 16.29 9.09
CA TRP A 75 2.77 15.08 8.42
C TRP A 75 1.58 14.13 8.24
N THR A 76 1.72 13.14 7.37
CA THR A 76 0.76 12.03 7.33
C THR A 76 0.86 11.20 8.61
N TRP A 77 2.09 10.87 9.02
CA TRP A 77 2.39 10.15 10.26
C TRP A 77 3.45 10.88 11.08
N ASP A 78 3.16 11.15 12.36
CA ASP A 78 4.07 11.89 13.26
C ASP A 78 4.93 10.99 14.17
N GLY A 79 4.77 9.67 14.09
CA GLY A 79 5.39 8.69 15.00
C GLY A 79 4.42 8.07 16.02
N GLU A 80 3.24 8.65 16.19
CA GLU A 80 2.21 8.18 17.13
C GLU A 80 0.80 8.25 16.55
N SER A 81 0.53 9.30 15.77
CA SER A 81 -0.78 9.64 15.23
C SER A 81 -0.75 9.86 13.72
N VAL A 82 -1.89 9.58 13.09
CA VAL A 82 -2.11 9.84 11.66
C VAL A 82 -3.04 11.05 11.46
N ALA A 83 -2.70 11.92 10.52
CA ALA A 83 -3.59 12.98 10.06
C ALA A 83 -4.72 12.37 9.20
N ILE A 84 -5.98 12.73 9.42
CA ILE A 84 -7.11 12.04 8.77
C ILE A 84 -7.85 12.81 7.67
N ARG A 85 -7.53 14.08 7.39
CA ARG A 85 -8.21 14.83 6.31
C ARG A 85 -7.60 14.53 4.94
N MET A 86 -7.67 13.27 4.53
CA MET A 86 -7.14 12.72 3.29
C MET A 86 -8.02 11.57 2.78
N GLU A 87 -7.70 11.03 1.61
CA GLU A 87 -8.45 9.94 1.00
C GLU A 87 -8.35 8.63 1.83
N PRO A 88 -9.39 7.76 1.81
CA PRO A 88 -9.40 6.51 2.56
C PRO A 88 -8.23 5.58 2.20
N SER A 89 -7.87 5.51 0.91
CA SER A 89 -6.76 4.70 0.40
C SER A 89 -5.43 5.11 1.02
N VAL A 90 -5.19 6.42 1.21
CA VAL A 90 -3.98 6.94 1.87
C VAL A 90 -3.93 6.51 3.34
N LEU A 91 -5.05 6.59 4.06
CA LEU A 91 -5.10 6.12 5.46
C LEU A 91 -4.83 4.63 5.61
N ILE A 92 -5.38 3.82 4.71
CA ILE A 92 -5.14 2.37 4.69
C ILE A 92 -3.66 2.09 4.32
N HIS A 93 -3.08 2.89 3.44
CA HIS A 93 -1.67 2.81 3.08
C HIS A 93 -0.73 3.08 4.28
N GLU A 94 -1.07 4.03 5.15
CA GLU A 94 -0.30 4.27 6.39
C GLU A 94 -0.30 3.07 7.34
N VAL A 95 -1.40 2.32 7.41
CA VAL A 95 -1.44 1.06 8.16
C VAL A 95 -0.46 0.06 7.55
N ALA A 96 -0.41 -0.03 6.22
CA ALA A 96 0.55 -0.89 5.53
C ALA A 96 2.00 -0.45 5.78
N HIS A 97 2.29 0.86 5.80
CA HIS A 97 3.60 1.37 6.23
C HIS A 97 3.96 0.93 7.65
N TYR A 98 3.05 1.06 8.61
CA TYR A 98 3.31 0.63 9.98
C TYR A 98 3.61 -0.88 10.10
N GLN A 99 2.90 -1.70 9.32
CA GLN A 99 3.15 -3.14 9.25
C GLN A 99 4.51 -3.46 8.62
N CYS A 100 4.88 -2.77 7.54
CA CYS A 100 6.11 -3.00 6.81
C CYS A 100 7.34 -2.37 7.46
N ALA A 101 7.21 -1.27 8.21
CA ALA A 101 8.33 -0.53 8.79
C ALA A 101 9.06 -1.36 9.86
N ALA A 102 10.37 -1.12 9.98
CA ALA A 102 11.18 -1.65 11.08
C ALA A 102 10.57 -1.21 12.42
N PRO A 103 10.69 -2.03 13.49
CA PRO A 103 10.29 -1.62 14.82
C PRO A 103 10.78 -0.23 15.22
N ASP A 104 12.05 0.08 14.94
CA ASP A 104 12.67 1.36 15.30
C ASP A 104 12.18 2.55 14.44
N ARG A 105 11.63 2.30 13.25
CA ARG A 105 11.12 3.36 12.35
C ARG A 105 9.62 3.64 12.52
N ARG A 106 8.88 2.81 13.23
CA ARG A 106 7.44 3.03 13.47
C ARG A 106 7.14 4.34 14.18
N ALA A 107 8.05 4.81 15.03
CA ALA A 107 7.90 6.07 15.76
C ALA A 107 8.57 7.27 15.06
N VAL A 108 9.01 7.11 13.80
CA VAL A 108 9.66 8.17 13.03
C VAL A 108 8.64 8.80 12.09
N ILE A 109 8.72 10.12 11.91
CA ILE A 109 7.91 10.89 10.97
C ILE A 109 7.93 10.22 9.59
N ASP A 110 6.73 10.00 9.02
CA ASP A 110 6.52 9.32 7.74
C ASP A 110 7.38 8.05 7.61
N PHE A 111 7.51 7.31 8.73
CA PHE A 111 8.28 6.07 8.87
C PHE A 111 9.75 6.17 8.46
N GLY A 112 10.31 7.38 8.41
CA GLY A 112 11.68 7.61 7.94
C GLY A 112 11.87 7.39 6.43
N LEU A 113 10.80 7.49 5.63
CA LEU A 113 10.84 7.40 4.16
C LEU A 113 11.09 8.76 3.48
N GLY A 114 11.04 9.84 4.26
CA GLY A 114 11.06 11.22 3.78
C GLY A 114 9.65 11.73 3.50
N CYS A 115 9.56 12.97 3.04
CA CYS A 115 8.27 13.64 2.84
C CYS A 115 7.43 12.96 1.76
N GLY A 116 6.27 12.44 2.17
CA GLY A 116 5.22 11.98 1.25
C GLY A 116 4.63 13.13 0.42
N PRO A 117 3.82 12.83 -0.61
CA PRO A 117 3.16 13.84 -1.45
C PRO A 117 2.15 14.70 -0.67
N GLU A 118 1.57 14.15 0.40
CA GLU A 118 0.55 14.82 1.22
C GLU A 118 1.14 15.62 2.39
N SER A 119 2.36 15.29 2.83
CA SER A 119 3.06 15.97 3.94
C SER A 119 3.50 17.38 3.54
N GLY A 120 3.16 18.37 4.35
CA GLY A 120 3.55 19.77 4.09
C GLY A 120 4.91 20.17 4.63
N ARG A 121 5.45 19.41 5.59
CA ARG A 121 6.68 19.71 6.34
C ARG A 121 7.88 18.94 5.81
N ARG A 122 8.21 19.21 4.53
CA ARG A 122 9.25 18.47 3.80
C ARG A 122 10.59 18.41 4.51
N ASP A 123 11.11 19.57 4.91
CA ASP A 123 12.44 19.65 5.52
C ASP A 123 12.56 18.84 6.80
N GLU A 124 11.47 18.72 7.58
CA GLU A 124 11.44 17.96 8.82
C GLU A 124 11.38 16.44 8.55
N ALA A 125 10.56 16.00 7.60
CA ALA A 125 10.45 14.59 7.21
C ALA A 125 11.73 14.09 6.52
N ASP A 126 12.31 14.89 5.63
CA ASP A 126 13.54 14.55 4.91
C ASP A 126 14.75 14.50 5.87
N ALA A 127 14.74 15.29 6.96
CA ALA A 127 15.81 15.27 7.97
C ALA A 127 15.89 13.97 8.77
N VAL A 128 14.79 13.21 8.87
CA VAL A 128 14.74 11.92 9.57
C VAL A 128 14.65 10.73 8.61
N GLN A 129 14.77 10.99 7.30
CA GLN A 129 14.79 9.94 6.29
C GLN A 129 15.99 9.01 6.51
N SER A 130 15.71 7.71 6.57
CA SER A 130 16.71 6.66 6.79
C SER A 130 16.70 5.60 5.69
N LEU A 131 15.60 5.45 4.95
CA LEU A 131 15.56 4.63 3.74
C LEU A 131 15.71 5.46 2.48
N PHE A 132 16.55 4.97 1.58
CA PHE A 132 16.79 5.54 0.26
C PHE A 132 16.64 4.45 -0.79
N CYS A 133 16.67 4.79 -2.08
CA CYS A 133 16.73 3.79 -3.14
C CYS A 133 17.79 2.71 -2.83
N PRO A 134 17.62 1.44 -3.23
CA PRO A 134 16.41 0.75 -3.68
C PRO A 134 15.51 0.28 -2.52
N GLU A 135 15.93 0.48 -1.27
CA GLU A 135 15.23 0.03 -0.07
C GLU A 135 13.86 0.69 0.07
N ARG A 136 13.81 2.02 -0.13
CA ARG A 136 12.56 2.79 -0.14
C ARG A 136 11.58 2.24 -1.17
N ASP A 137 11.99 2.11 -2.43
CA ASP A 137 11.10 1.70 -3.53
C ASP A 137 10.51 0.29 -3.30
N VAL A 138 11.27 -0.57 -2.64
CA VAL A 138 10.85 -1.92 -2.29
C VAL A 138 9.88 -1.93 -1.12
N GLU A 139 10.11 -1.11 -0.10
CA GLU A 139 9.17 -0.93 1.00
C GLU A 139 7.85 -0.32 0.50
N GLU A 140 7.92 0.72 -0.32
CA GLU A 140 6.75 1.33 -0.98
C GLU A 140 5.93 0.30 -1.77
N ALA A 141 6.58 -0.59 -2.53
CA ALA A 141 5.88 -1.66 -3.24
C ALA A 141 5.21 -2.67 -2.29
N LEU A 142 5.82 -2.99 -1.15
CA LEU A 142 5.20 -3.85 -0.13
C LEU A 142 4.00 -3.16 0.51
N CYS A 143 4.14 -1.90 0.93
CA CYS A 143 3.09 -1.09 1.54
C CYS A 143 1.92 -0.89 0.58
N SER A 144 2.20 -0.55 -0.67
CA SER A 144 1.19 -0.37 -1.71
C SER A 144 0.33 -1.61 -1.89
N LEU A 145 0.94 -2.79 -2.12
CA LEU A 145 0.15 -4.00 -2.31
C LEU A 145 -0.59 -4.42 -1.03
N LEU A 146 0.03 -4.27 0.14
CA LEU A 146 -0.62 -4.61 1.41
C LEU A 146 -1.80 -3.68 1.73
N GLY A 147 -1.68 -2.37 1.46
CA GLY A 147 -2.77 -1.41 1.61
C GLY A 147 -3.94 -1.73 0.69
N ILE A 148 -3.67 -2.04 -0.58
CA ILE A 148 -4.67 -2.50 -1.55
C ILE A 148 -5.40 -3.77 -1.06
N LEU A 149 -4.69 -4.69 -0.39
CA LEU A 149 -5.31 -5.88 0.18
C LEU A 149 -6.20 -5.57 1.39
N TRP A 150 -5.85 -4.56 2.20
CA TRP A 150 -6.72 -4.06 3.26
C TRP A 150 -7.97 -3.38 2.72
N GLU A 151 -7.87 -2.61 1.63
CA GLU A 151 -9.04 -2.07 0.93
C GLU A 151 -9.99 -3.20 0.53
N ALA A 152 -9.46 -4.28 -0.06
CA ALA A 152 -10.26 -5.45 -0.43
C ALA A 152 -10.89 -6.15 0.79
N GLU A 153 -10.16 -6.25 1.91
CA GLU A 153 -10.66 -6.86 3.14
C GLU A 153 -11.76 -6.02 3.82
N LEU A 154 -11.72 -4.69 3.66
CA LEU A 154 -12.77 -3.76 4.09
C LEU A 154 -13.98 -3.71 3.13
N GLY A 155 -13.91 -4.39 1.98
CA GLY A 155 -14.94 -4.38 0.95
C GLY A 155 -14.93 -3.15 0.06
N GLN A 156 -13.82 -2.39 0.05
CA GLN A 156 -13.60 -1.22 -0.80
C GLN A 156 -13.10 -1.66 -2.20
N PRO A 157 -13.26 -0.82 -3.24
CA PRO A 157 -12.87 -1.16 -4.61
C PRO A 157 -11.35 -1.07 -4.82
N ALA A 158 -10.61 -2.04 -4.25
CA ALA A 158 -9.15 -2.12 -4.25
C ALA A 158 -8.48 -2.06 -5.63
N ILE A 159 -9.20 -2.44 -6.69
CA ILE A 159 -8.72 -2.33 -8.08
C ILE A 159 -8.35 -0.89 -8.46
N LEU A 160 -8.96 0.12 -7.83
CA LEU A 160 -8.68 1.53 -8.13
C LEU A 160 -7.27 1.90 -7.69
N ALA A 161 -6.95 1.69 -6.41
CA ALA A 161 -5.59 1.88 -5.90
C ALA A 161 -4.57 0.98 -6.62
N PHE A 162 -4.96 -0.24 -7.01
CA PHE A 162 -4.07 -1.11 -7.81
C PHE A 162 -3.68 -0.52 -9.17
N LEU A 163 -4.60 0.16 -9.84
CA LEU A 163 -4.33 0.84 -11.11
C LEU A 163 -3.60 2.16 -10.90
N GLU A 164 -3.97 2.93 -9.88
CA GLU A 164 -3.28 4.18 -9.47
C GLU A 164 -1.86 3.94 -8.98
N GLN A 165 -1.49 2.72 -8.62
CA GLN A 165 -0.13 2.35 -8.22
C GLN A 165 0.61 1.58 -9.33
N ASN A 166 0.04 1.51 -10.54
CA ASN A 166 0.64 0.93 -11.76
C ASN A 166 1.02 -0.55 -11.69
N TRP A 167 0.34 -1.34 -10.86
CA TRP A 167 0.64 -2.77 -10.78
C TRP A 167 0.38 -3.55 -12.08
N MET A 168 -0.38 -2.95 -13.02
CA MET A 168 -0.63 -3.51 -14.35
C MET A 168 0.17 -2.83 -15.47
N GLU A 169 1.04 -1.88 -15.16
CA GLU A 169 1.87 -1.23 -16.17
C GLU A 169 2.79 -2.25 -16.86
N GLY A 170 2.80 -2.24 -18.19
CA GLY A 170 3.48 -3.27 -18.99
C GLY A 170 2.75 -4.61 -19.06
N GLY A 171 1.51 -4.71 -18.57
CA GLY A 171 0.61 -5.85 -18.74
C GLY A 171 1.23 -7.18 -18.30
N VAL A 172 1.15 -8.20 -19.17
CA VAL A 172 1.69 -9.55 -18.93
C VAL A 172 3.19 -9.69 -19.23
N SER A 173 3.94 -8.58 -19.28
CA SER A 173 5.39 -8.66 -19.45
C SER A 173 6.02 -9.49 -18.34
N ARG A 174 7.11 -10.21 -18.68
CA ARG A 174 7.82 -11.06 -17.69
C ARG A 174 8.32 -10.25 -16.50
N HIS A 175 8.70 -8.98 -16.72
CA HIS A 175 9.17 -8.09 -15.67
C HIS A 175 8.05 -7.73 -14.70
N ASN A 176 6.88 -7.29 -15.21
CA ASN A 176 5.77 -6.91 -14.34
C ASN A 176 5.24 -8.10 -13.52
N LEU A 177 5.04 -9.25 -14.18
CA LEU A 177 4.62 -10.48 -13.49
C LEU A 177 5.64 -10.93 -12.43
N ALA A 178 6.94 -10.83 -12.73
CA ALA A 178 7.98 -11.17 -11.76
C ALA A 178 7.99 -10.21 -10.57
N HIS A 179 7.78 -8.91 -10.80
CA HIS A 179 7.67 -7.91 -9.74
C HIS A 179 6.48 -8.20 -8.82
N PHE A 180 5.27 -8.35 -9.38
CA PHE A 180 4.08 -8.67 -8.59
C PHE A 180 4.25 -9.97 -7.79
N LYS A 181 4.72 -11.06 -8.42
CA LYS A 181 4.98 -12.34 -7.72
C LYS A 181 6.04 -12.21 -6.63
N LYS A 182 7.08 -11.39 -6.84
CA LYS A 182 8.12 -11.12 -5.85
C LYS A 182 7.53 -10.46 -4.60
N ILE A 183 6.72 -9.42 -4.76
CA ILE A 183 6.11 -8.69 -3.65
C ILE A 183 5.13 -9.59 -2.88
N VAL A 184 4.26 -10.34 -3.58
CA VAL A 184 3.36 -11.33 -2.93
C VAL A 184 4.15 -12.36 -2.13
N ARG A 185 5.23 -12.91 -2.70
CA ARG A 185 6.11 -13.87 -2.00
C ARG A 185 6.67 -13.27 -0.72
N TRP A 186 7.09 -12.00 -0.76
CA TRP A 186 7.69 -11.32 0.38
C TRP A 186 6.69 -11.02 1.48
N LEU A 187 5.51 -10.48 1.14
CA LEU A 187 4.42 -10.29 2.09
C LEU A 187 4.05 -11.60 2.79
N ARG A 188 3.95 -12.71 2.05
CA ARG A 188 3.63 -14.02 2.62
C ARG A 188 4.73 -14.53 3.55
N LYS A 189 5.99 -14.42 3.16
CA LYS A 189 7.14 -14.86 3.97
C LYS A 189 7.31 -14.03 5.26
N MET A 190 6.76 -12.82 5.30
CA MET A 190 6.69 -11.98 6.51
C MET A 190 5.42 -12.22 7.34
N ASP A 191 4.57 -13.18 6.93
CA ASP A 191 3.24 -13.42 7.50
C ASP A 191 2.31 -12.20 7.45
N LEU A 192 2.61 -11.19 6.62
CA LEU A 192 1.76 -10.00 6.42
C LEU A 192 0.52 -10.32 5.57
N ILE A 193 0.58 -11.41 4.81
CA ILE A 193 -0.58 -12.03 4.18
C ILE A 193 -0.62 -13.53 4.46
N ASP A 194 -1.81 -14.12 4.49
CA ASP A 194 -2.00 -15.56 4.66
C ASP A 194 -1.95 -16.34 3.32
N ASP A 195 -2.14 -17.66 3.40
CA ASP A 195 -2.15 -18.57 2.24
C ASP A 195 -3.34 -18.34 1.30
N ASP A 196 -4.34 -17.58 1.72
CA ASP A 196 -5.49 -17.14 0.93
C ASP A 196 -5.31 -15.72 0.38
N GLY A 197 -4.14 -15.10 0.59
CA GLY A 197 -3.81 -13.76 0.13
C GLY A 197 -4.55 -12.65 0.90
N ARG A 198 -5.06 -12.93 2.11
CA ARG A 198 -5.68 -11.92 2.97
C ARG A 198 -4.61 -11.20 3.78
N PRO A 199 -4.75 -9.89 4.02
CA PRO A 199 -3.85 -9.20 4.94
C PRO A 199 -4.04 -9.75 6.35
N THR A 200 -2.94 -9.88 7.10
CA THR A 200 -2.96 -10.24 8.52
C THR A 200 -2.68 -9.01 9.37
N ARG A 201 -2.73 -9.16 10.70
CA ARG A 201 -2.32 -8.12 11.65
C ARG A 201 -0.85 -8.23 12.07
N ALA A 202 -0.05 -9.06 11.39
CA ALA A 202 1.37 -9.19 11.69
C ALA A 202 2.09 -7.87 11.41
N LEU A 203 3.20 -7.66 12.13
CA LEU A 203 4.10 -6.53 11.97
C LEU A 203 5.50 -7.07 11.65
N ARG A 204 6.25 -6.39 10.79
CA ARG A 204 7.64 -6.75 10.53
C ARG A 204 8.46 -6.71 11.82
N THR A 205 9.06 -7.82 12.22
CA THR A 205 9.89 -7.86 13.44
C THR A 205 11.36 -7.60 13.16
N GLU A 206 11.77 -7.73 11.90
CA GLU A 206 13.14 -7.55 11.44
C GLU A 206 13.50 -6.07 11.24
N GLY A 207 14.72 -5.69 11.64
CA GLY A 207 15.27 -4.36 11.40
C GLY A 207 15.79 -4.18 9.96
N ASP A 208 15.91 -2.94 9.50
CA ASP A 208 16.30 -2.63 8.11
C ASP A 208 17.67 -3.25 7.74
N HIS A 209 18.64 -3.19 8.65
CA HIS A 209 20.01 -3.71 8.47
C HIS A 209 20.10 -5.23 8.27
N THR A 210 19.04 -5.96 8.62
CA THR A 210 18.92 -7.41 8.38
C THR A 210 17.97 -7.71 7.22
N PHE A 211 16.88 -6.95 7.12
CA PHE A 211 15.85 -7.13 6.11
C PHE A 211 16.44 -6.95 4.71
N PHE A 212 16.81 -5.73 4.32
CA PHE A 212 17.18 -5.46 2.93
C PHE A 212 18.34 -6.32 2.40
N PRO A 213 19.43 -6.56 3.17
CA PRO A 213 20.49 -7.45 2.72
C PRO A 213 20.02 -8.88 2.45
N ARG A 214 19.14 -9.43 3.32
CA ARG A 214 18.60 -10.78 3.16
C ARG A 214 17.73 -10.88 1.92
N TRP A 215 16.82 -9.93 1.74
CA TRP A 215 15.82 -10.01 0.69
C TRP A 215 16.36 -9.60 -0.69
N PHE A 216 17.37 -8.73 -0.77
CA PHE A 216 18.06 -8.45 -2.05
C PHE A 216 18.98 -9.55 -2.53
N ALA A 217 19.34 -10.50 -1.66
CA ALA A 217 20.09 -11.70 -2.05
C ALA A 217 19.20 -12.80 -2.65
N GLU A 218 17.87 -12.69 -2.59
CA GLU A 218 16.88 -13.66 -3.09
C GLU A 218 16.27 -13.33 -4.46
#